data_AF-A0A1Y2F7J6-F1
#
_entry.id   AF-A0A1Y2F7J6-F1
#
_cell.length_a   1.000
_cell.length_b   1.000
_cell.length_c   1.000
_cell.angle_alpha   90.00
_cell.angle_beta   90.00
_cell.angle_gamma   90.00
#
_symmetry.space_group_name_H-M   'P 1'
#
loop_
_entity.id
_entity.type
_entity.pdbx_description
1 polymer ?
#
loop_
_entity_poly.entity_id
_entity_poly.type
_entity_poly.pdbx_seq_one_letter_code
_entity_poly.pdbx_strand_id
1 'polypeptide(L)'
;MSDLRHTANTQIAQLHARYTGTGHADMTKYEWFTHQHRDTYASIVGHPTLLNYMSIADGEATGRMKFELAERMLQPCGPPPPKDDE
;
A
#
# COMPACT_ATOMS: atom_id res chain seq x y z
N MET A 1 -35.91 -2.13 0.76
CA MET A 1 -34.83 -1.73 -0.19
C MET A 1 -33.78 -0.84 0.48
N SER A 2 -34.16 0.05 1.41
CA SER A 2 -33.23 0.85 2.23
C SER A 2 -32.33 0.00 3.14
N ASP A 3 -32.89 -0.99 3.84
CA ASP A 3 -32.14 -1.81 4.81
C ASP A 3 -31.00 -2.61 4.16
N LEU A 4 -31.22 -3.15 2.96
CA LEU A 4 -30.17 -3.85 2.19
C LEU A 4 -28.99 -2.93 1.86
N ARG A 5 -29.24 -1.66 1.50
CA ARG A 5 -28.16 -0.70 1.22
C ARG A 5 -27.40 -0.36 2.49
N HIS A 6 -28.10 -0.24 3.62
CA HIS A 6 -27.47 0.03 4.90
C HIS A 6 -26.59 -1.14 5.36
N THR A 7 -27.04 -2.39 5.19
CA THR A 7 -26.23 -3.58 5.48
C THR A 7 -25.00 -3.67 4.58
N ALA A 8 -25.15 -3.40 3.27
CA ALA A 8 -24.04 -3.41 2.33
C ALA A 8 -22.97 -2.35 2.68
N ASN A 9 -23.39 -1.12 3.02
CA ASN A 9 -22.46 -0.06 3.43
C ASN A 9 -21.70 -0.44 4.71
N THR A 10 -22.37 -1.05 5.69
CA THR A 10 -21.72 -1.51 6.93
C THR A 10 -20.69 -2.61 6.64
N GLN A 11 -21.00 -3.56 5.75
CA GLN A 11 -20.07 -4.62 5.34
C GLN A 11 -18.82 -4.06 4.65
N ILE A 12 -19.00 -3.09 3.75
CA ILE A 12 -17.89 -2.42 3.06
C ILE A 12 -17.02 -1.66 4.07
N ALA A 13 -17.62 -0.91 5.00
CA ALA A 13 -16.90 -0.21 6.05
C ALA A 13 -16.07 -1.16 6.93
N GLN A 14 -16.61 -2.35 7.25
CA GLN A 14 -15.87 -3.39 7.97
C GLN A 14 -14.65 -3.89 7.20
N LEU A 15 -14.74 -4.06 5.88
CA LEU A 15 -13.62 -4.46 5.03
C LEU A 15 -12.52 -3.39 4.99
N HIS A 16 -12.89 -2.12 4.79
CA HIS A 16 -11.93 -1.00 4.83
C HIS A 16 -11.22 -0.88 6.19
N ALA A 17 -11.93 -1.14 7.30
CA ALA A 17 -11.35 -1.10 8.64
C ALA A 17 -10.37 -2.25 8.91
N ARG A 18 -10.61 -3.44 8.32
CA ARG A 18 -9.80 -4.63 8.55
C ARG A 18 -8.61 -4.76 7.59
N TYR A 19 -8.81 -4.37 6.34
CA TYR A 19 -7.84 -4.59 5.27
C TYR A 19 -7.45 -3.25 4.65
N THR A 20 -6.33 -2.71 5.13
CA THR A 20 -5.71 -1.52 4.55
C THR A 20 -5.46 -1.74 3.05
N GLY A 21 -5.86 -0.77 2.21
CA GLY A 21 -5.75 -0.88 0.75
C GLY A 21 -6.98 -1.47 0.05
N THR A 22 -8.05 -1.81 0.79
CA THR A 22 -9.35 -2.11 0.17
C THR A 22 -9.83 -0.90 -0.65
N GLY A 23 -9.97 -1.08 -1.97
CA GLY A 23 -10.36 -0.01 -2.89
C GLY A 23 -11.84 0.32 -2.84
N HIS A 24 -12.19 1.50 -3.36
CA HIS A 24 -13.56 1.98 -3.58
C HIS A 24 -13.66 2.70 -4.93
N ALA A 25 -14.88 3.01 -5.38
CA ALA A 25 -15.12 3.61 -6.69
C ALA A 25 -14.41 4.97 -6.88
N ASP A 26 -14.37 5.78 -5.81
CA ASP A 26 -13.76 7.12 -5.84
C ASP A 26 -12.24 7.13 -5.54
N MET A 27 -11.59 5.96 -5.53
CA MET A 27 -10.17 5.85 -5.20
C MET A 27 -9.33 6.51 -6.28
N THR A 28 -8.45 7.42 -5.87
CA THR A 28 -7.58 8.13 -6.79
C THR A 28 -6.47 7.21 -7.33
N LYS A 29 -5.95 7.55 -8.51
CA LYS A 29 -4.76 6.90 -9.08
C LYS A 29 -3.58 6.91 -8.09
N TYR A 30 -3.40 8.03 -7.37
CA TYR A 30 -2.31 8.17 -6.40
C TYR A 30 -2.45 7.20 -5.22
N GLU A 31 -3.65 7.08 -4.64
CA GLU A 31 -3.92 6.15 -3.53
C GLU A 31 -3.68 4.70 -3.97
N TRP A 32 -4.19 4.31 -5.14
CA TRP A 32 -4.01 2.97 -5.69
C TRP A 32 -2.54 2.62 -5.90
N PHE A 33 -1.75 3.52 -6.51
CA PHE A 33 -0.31 3.28 -6.68
C PHE A 33 0.43 3.25 -5.35
N THR A 34 0.07 4.10 -4.40
CA THR A 34 0.68 4.13 -3.08
C THR A 34 0.48 2.80 -2.35
N HIS A 35 -0.74 2.22 -2.42
CA HIS A 35 -1.02 0.91 -1.87
C HIS A 35 -0.21 -0.19 -2.55
N GLN A 36 -0.17 -0.24 -3.89
CA GLN A 36 0.63 -1.24 -4.62
C GLN A 36 2.12 -1.20 -4.28
N HIS A 37 2.72 -0.01 -4.17
CA HIS A 37 4.13 0.09 -3.80
C HIS A 37 4.39 -0.39 -2.37
N ARG A 38 3.51 -0.04 -1.43
CA ARG A 38 3.60 -0.52 -0.04
C ARG A 38 3.46 -2.04 0.03
N ASP A 39 2.52 -2.63 -0.69
CA ASP A 39 2.33 -4.09 -0.75
C ASP A 39 3.55 -4.79 -1.36
N THR A 40 4.16 -4.18 -2.38
CA THR A 40 5.38 -4.68 -3.01
C THR A 40 6.56 -4.66 -2.03
N TYR A 41 6.79 -3.53 -1.35
CA TYR A 41 7.87 -3.42 -0.35
C TYR A 41 7.65 -4.36 0.84
N ALA A 42 6.42 -4.46 1.34
CA ALA A 42 6.06 -5.40 2.39
C ALA A 42 6.32 -6.85 1.95
N SER A 43 6.00 -7.20 0.71
CA SER A 43 6.28 -8.52 0.15
C SER A 43 7.77 -8.80 0.04
N ILE A 44 8.58 -7.87 -0.45
CA ILE A 44 10.04 -8.03 -0.53
C ILE A 44 10.64 -8.24 0.86
N VAL A 45 10.24 -7.42 1.84
CA VAL A 45 10.74 -7.51 3.23
C VAL A 45 10.25 -8.81 3.92
N GLY A 46 9.04 -9.27 3.62
CA GLY A 46 8.43 -10.46 4.22
C GLY A 46 8.96 -11.79 3.67
N HIS A 47 9.51 -11.80 2.46
CA HIS A 47 10.02 -13.00 1.80
C HIS A 47 11.55 -13.00 1.75
N PRO A 48 12.25 -13.84 2.56
CA PRO A 48 13.71 -13.82 2.63
C PRO A 48 14.41 -14.04 1.29
N THR A 49 13.83 -14.82 0.38
CA THR A 49 14.38 -15.06 -0.96
C THR A 49 14.39 -13.80 -1.82
N LEU A 50 13.30 -13.01 -1.80
CA LEU A 50 13.20 -11.73 -2.51
C LEU A 50 14.11 -10.68 -1.89
N LEU A 51 14.14 -10.59 -0.56
CA LEU A 51 15.03 -9.66 0.15
C LEU A 51 16.51 -9.94 -0.18
N ASN A 52 16.91 -11.22 -0.15
CA ASN A 52 18.27 -11.61 -0.49
C ASN A 52 18.60 -11.32 -1.95
N TYR A 53 17.67 -11.59 -2.87
CA TYR A 53 17.85 -11.27 -4.28
C TYR A 53 18.14 -9.77 -4.49
N MET A 54 17.34 -8.89 -3.88
CA MET A 54 17.55 -7.44 -3.96
C MET A 54 18.86 -7.01 -3.29
N SER A 55 19.19 -7.58 -2.13
CA SER A 55 20.42 -7.24 -1.40
C SER A 55 21.68 -7.63 -2.18
N ILE A 56 21.65 -8.77 -2.88
CA ILE A 56 22.74 -9.22 -3.76
C ILE A 56 22.85 -8.33 -4.99
N ALA A 57 21.72 -7.96 -5.61
CA ALA A 57 21.70 -7.09 -6.79
C ALA A 57 22.30 -5.71 -6.51
N ASP A 58 21.96 -5.12 -5.36
CA ASP A 58 22.46 -3.80 -4.97
C ASP A 58 23.80 -3.87 -4.20
N GLY A 59 24.29 -5.06 -3.86
CA GLY A 59 25.56 -5.25 -3.16
C GLY A 59 25.56 -4.76 -1.71
N GLU A 60 24.38 -4.69 -1.08
CA GLU A 60 24.19 -4.12 0.26
C GLU A 60 23.85 -5.18 1.31
N ALA A 61 24.08 -4.85 2.58
CA ALA A 61 23.68 -5.72 3.68
C ALA A 61 22.15 -5.90 3.71
N THR A 62 21.67 -7.12 3.95
CA THR A 62 20.23 -7.43 4.02
C THR A 62 19.48 -6.57 5.04
N GLY A 63 20.12 -6.26 6.16
CA GLY A 63 19.58 -5.33 7.17
C GLY A 63 19.42 -3.90 6.65
N ARG A 64 20.34 -3.42 5.82
CA ARG A 64 20.25 -2.10 5.19
C ARG A 64 19.15 -2.07 4.13
N MET A 65 19.09 -3.08 3.26
CA MET A 65 18.01 -3.20 2.27
C MET A 65 16.63 -3.22 2.93
N LYS A 66 16.49 -3.96 4.03
CA LYS A 66 15.24 -3.98 4.81
C LYS A 66 14.89 -2.61 5.40
N PHE A 67 15.87 -1.89 5.96
CA PHE A 67 15.67 -0.55 6.49
C PHE A 67 15.22 0.42 5.39
N GLU A 68 15.93 0.44 4.27
CA GLU A 68 15.63 1.34 3.16
C GLU A 68 14.24 1.07 2.55
N LEU A 69 13.87 -0.18 2.33
CA LEU A 69 12.54 -0.54 1.84
C LEU A 69 11.44 -0.10 2.82
N ALA A 70 11.68 -0.21 4.13
CA ALA A 70 10.74 0.26 5.15
C ALA A 70 10.61 1.80 5.13
N GLU A 71 11.70 2.56 4.98
CA GLU A 71 11.64 4.02 4.87
C GLU A 71 10.88 4.47 3.61
N ARG A 72 11.11 3.79 2.48
CA ARG A 72 10.40 4.06 1.21
C ARG A 72 8.89 3.84 1.30
N MET A 73 8.37 3.11 2.29
CA MET A 73 6.93 2.93 2.49
C MET A 73 6.19 4.20 2.92
N LEU A 74 6.89 5.18 3.51
CA LEU A 74 6.25 6.42 3.97
C LEU A 74 5.57 7.15 2.81
N GLN A 75 6.32 7.36 1.73
CA GLN A 75 5.87 8.13 0.57
C GLN A 75 6.46 7.56 -0.73
N PRO A 76 6.03 6.36 -1.16
CA PRO A 76 6.63 5.66 -2.29
C PRO A 76 6.38 6.34 -3.64
N CYS A 77 5.31 7.13 -3.75
CA CYS A 77 4.89 7.78 -4.99
C CYS A 77 5.08 9.30 -4.96
N GLY A 78 5.87 9.83 -4.02
CA GLY A 78 6.03 11.29 -3.83
C GLY A 78 4.80 11.95 -3.19
N PRO A 79 4.74 13.29 -3.16
CA PRO A 79 3.60 14.01 -2.61
C PRO A 79 2.30 13.72 -3.39
N PRO A 80 1.15 13.68 -2.68
CA PRO A 80 -0.14 13.56 -3.35
C PRO A 80 -0.36 14.74 -4.31
N PRO A 81 -1.10 14.55 -5.41
CA PRO A 81 -1.48 15.64 -6.29
C PRO A 81 -2.24 16.71 -5.48
N PRO A 82 -2.14 18.00 -5.87
CA PRO A 82 -2.98 19.03 -5.28
C PRO A 82 -4.44 18.63 -5.41
N LYS A 83 -5.24 18.93 -4.38
CA LYS A 83 -6.69 18.78 -4.51
C LYS A 83 -7.14 19.80 -5.56
N ASP A 84 -7.99 19.38 -6.48
CA ASP A 84 -8.68 20.33 -7.33
C ASP A 84 -9.55 21.18 -6.41
N ASP A 85 -9.18 22.45 -6.24
CA ASP A 85 -10.02 23.43 -5.56
C ASP A 85 -11.25 23.65 -6.47
N GLU A 86 -12.44 23.21 -6.04
CA GLU A 86 -13.69 23.82 -6.50
C GLU A 86 -13.83 25.23 -5.91
#